data_AF-A0A536DYH9-F1
#
_entry.id   AF-A0A536DYH9-F1
#
_cell.length_a   1.000
_cell.length_b   1.000
_cell.length_c   1.000
_cell.angle_alpha   90.00
_cell.angle_beta   90.00
_cell.angle_gamma   90.00
#
_symmetry.space_group_name_H-M   'P 1'
#
loop_
_entity.id
_entity.type
_entity.pdbx_description
1 polymer ?
#
loop_
_entity_poly.entity_id
_entity_poly.type
_entity_poly.pdbx_seq_one_letter_code
_entity_poly.pdbx_strand_id
1 'polypeptide(L)'
;MATTLPLAAGRVPPHDLDAEMSIIGSILLDPLSIAKVLQFLHPEDFYRENNGQIYRAALDLFAAGEPIDNVTLAAQLQQMGLLDRVGGRAQLASMQSAVPTAANIEYYGRIVKERAYKRRLISAGGNIAGYGYDDSIEAEDAINQAQSLVFGVADDRDQRDLARLYDLLGPAMERISLQMESGQGIVGIPSGFHDLDRMTGGFKDSDLIIVAGRPSMGKCLAHYSLIDDPSTGERLTIEEAVKRQISQIHGFTSDGRIKPHEVAAWVDSGIKPCFKVSTRSGRAVEVTGHHPFLTVRGWQPLHEIPVGEKIAVPRRVNCFGADASWPMGKVRLLGY
;
A
#
# COMPACT_ATOMS: atom_id res chain seq x y z
N MET A 1 -33.28 -31.80 -12.92
CA MET A 1 -32.03 -32.45 -12.46
C MET A 1 -30.99 -32.08 -13.49
N ALA A 2 -29.95 -31.33 -13.12
CA ALA A 2 -28.93 -30.87 -14.05
C ALA A 2 -28.13 -32.07 -14.58
N THR A 3 -28.26 -32.34 -15.88
CA THR A 3 -27.58 -33.47 -16.52
C THR A 3 -26.15 -33.05 -16.85
N THR A 4 -25.25 -33.16 -15.86
CA THR A 4 -23.80 -33.04 -16.08
C THR A 4 -23.35 -34.14 -17.03
N LEU A 5 -22.88 -33.77 -18.22
CA LEU A 5 -22.23 -34.68 -19.17
C LEU A 5 -21.10 -35.45 -18.47
N PRO A 6 -21.03 -36.78 -18.60
CA PRO A 6 -19.90 -37.54 -18.09
C PRO A 6 -18.64 -37.10 -18.83
N LEU A 7 -17.64 -36.63 -18.09
CA LEU A 7 -16.26 -36.47 -18.54
C LEU A 7 -15.87 -37.66 -19.43
N ALA A 8 -15.24 -37.40 -20.58
CA ALA A 8 -14.74 -38.44 -21.48
C ALA A 8 -14.11 -39.59 -20.68
N ALA A 9 -14.74 -40.76 -20.73
CA ALA A 9 -14.45 -41.89 -19.86
C ALA A 9 -12.95 -42.21 -19.87
N GLY A 10 -12.27 -42.01 -18.74
CA GLY A 10 -10.87 -42.40 -18.53
C GLY A 10 -9.85 -41.28 -18.28
N ARG A 11 -10.23 -39.99 -18.31
CA ARG A 11 -9.30 -38.89 -17.95
C ARG A 11 -9.52 -38.42 -16.52
N VAL A 12 -8.49 -38.58 -15.69
CA VAL A 12 -8.49 -38.03 -14.32
C VAL A 12 -8.32 -36.51 -14.38
N PRO A 13 -9.14 -35.73 -13.64
CA PRO A 13 -8.99 -34.28 -13.59
C PRO A 13 -7.57 -33.86 -13.15
N PRO A 14 -7.02 -32.75 -13.67
CA PRO A 14 -5.69 -32.27 -13.28
C PRO A 14 -5.54 -32.08 -11.77
N HIS A 15 -4.52 -32.70 -11.18
CA HIS A 15 -4.23 -32.64 -9.76
C HIS A 15 -2.73 -32.86 -9.51
N ASP A 16 -2.28 -32.52 -8.31
CA ASP A 16 -0.92 -32.77 -7.84
C ASP A 16 -0.97 -33.00 -6.32
N LEU A 17 -1.04 -34.28 -5.92
CA LEU A 17 -1.24 -34.65 -4.50
C LEU A 17 -0.01 -34.36 -3.66
N ASP A 18 1.18 -34.44 -4.26
CA ASP A 18 2.44 -34.16 -3.58
C ASP A 18 2.54 -32.66 -3.27
N ALA A 19 2.14 -31.79 -4.21
CA ALA A 19 2.07 -30.35 -3.97
C ALA A 19 1.03 -30.01 -2.87
N GLU A 20 -0.16 -30.64 -2.88
CA GLU A 20 -1.17 -30.42 -1.84
C GLU A 20 -0.67 -30.83 -0.44
N MET A 21 -0.08 -32.02 -0.33
CA MET A 21 0.54 -32.47 0.91
C MET A 21 1.70 -31.55 1.33
N SER A 22 2.46 -31.04 0.36
CA SER A 22 3.57 -30.15 0.63
C SER A 22 3.14 -28.79 1.19
N ILE A 23 1.96 -28.28 0.81
CA ILE A 23 1.41 -27.05 1.37
C ILE A 23 1.05 -27.26 2.84
N ILE A 24 0.31 -28.32 3.16
CA ILE A 24 -0.09 -28.64 4.53
C ILE A 24 1.15 -28.90 5.40
N GLY A 25 2.11 -29.68 4.89
CA GLY A 25 3.36 -29.94 5.59
C GLY A 25 4.20 -28.69 5.81
N SER A 26 4.24 -27.76 4.85
CA SER A 26 4.91 -26.46 4.99
C SER A 26 4.29 -25.62 6.11
N ILE A 27 2.95 -25.59 6.20
CA ILE A 27 2.23 -24.86 7.26
C ILE A 27 2.50 -25.47 8.64
N LEU A 28 2.51 -26.81 8.73
CA LEU A 28 2.84 -27.50 9.99
C LEU A 28 4.31 -27.34 10.41
N LEU A 29 5.22 -27.11 9.46
CA LEU A 29 6.64 -26.87 9.71
C LEU A 29 6.93 -25.42 10.08
N ASP A 30 6.32 -24.47 9.38
CA ASP A 30 6.39 -23.02 9.63
C ASP A 30 4.99 -22.41 9.50
N PRO A 31 4.29 -22.17 10.62
CA PRO A 31 2.91 -21.66 10.62
C PRO A 31 2.75 -20.32 9.91
N LEU A 32 3.77 -19.45 9.93
CA LEU A 32 3.72 -18.14 9.28
C LEU A 32 3.76 -18.24 7.75
N SER A 33 4.17 -19.39 7.20
CA SER A 33 4.22 -19.63 5.77
C SER A 33 2.83 -19.59 5.11
N ILE A 34 1.75 -19.83 5.86
CA ILE A 34 0.37 -19.72 5.39
C ILE A 34 0.05 -18.33 4.82
N ALA A 35 0.66 -17.28 5.38
CA ALA A 35 0.49 -15.89 4.95
C ALA A 35 0.92 -15.66 3.49
N LYS A 36 1.85 -16.48 2.99
CA LYS A 36 2.37 -16.38 1.63
C LYS A 36 1.39 -16.90 0.57
N VAL A 37 0.47 -17.79 0.96
CA VAL A 37 -0.47 -18.45 0.04
C VAL A 37 -1.92 -18.04 0.24
N LEU A 38 -2.31 -17.53 1.42
CA LEU A 38 -3.70 -17.13 1.72
C LEU A 38 -4.29 -16.12 0.73
N GLN A 39 -3.44 -15.36 0.03
CA GLN A 39 -3.89 -14.33 -0.90
C GLN A 39 -4.48 -14.91 -2.18
N PHE A 40 -4.12 -16.13 -2.57
CA PHE A 40 -4.52 -16.68 -3.86
C PHE A 40 -4.98 -18.14 -3.80
N LEU A 41 -4.66 -18.88 -2.73
CA LEU A 41 -5.05 -20.28 -2.58
C LEU A 41 -6.27 -20.40 -1.67
N HIS A 42 -7.25 -21.16 -2.11
CA HIS A 42 -8.51 -21.40 -1.41
C HIS A 42 -8.68 -22.90 -1.10
N PRO A 43 -9.44 -23.28 -0.05
CA PRO A 43 -9.74 -24.68 0.25
C PRO A 43 -10.31 -25.47 -0.94
N GLU A 44 -11.10 -24.81 -1.78
CA GLU A 44 -11.74 -25.38 -2.98
C GLU A 44 -10.73 -25.66 -4.11
N ASP A 45 -9.52 -25.09 -4.05
CA ASP A 45 -8.47 -25.33 -5.03
C ASP A 45 -7.79 -26.70 -4.85
N PHE A 46 -8.01 -27.37 -3.73
CA PHE A 46 -7.50 -28.72 -3.49
C PHE A 46 -8.33 -29.75 -4.27
N TYR A 47 -7.67 -30.73 -4.90
CA TYR A 47 -8.35 -31.84 -5.55
C TYR A 47 -8.92 -32.82 -4.54
N ARG A 48 -8.15 -33.13 -3.48
CA ARG A 48 -8.67 -33.92 -2.37
C ARG A 48 -9.40 -33.01 -1.40
N GLU A 49 -10.70 -33.22 -1.27
CA GLU A 49 -11.55 -32.50 -0.33
C GLU A 49 -10.98 -32.55 1.10
N ASN A 50 -10.47 -33.72 1.53
CA ASN A 50 -9.81 -33.87 2.82
C ASN A 50 -8.64 -32.89 3.02
N ASN A 51 -7.80 -32.68 2.01
CA ASN A 51 -6.69 -31.73 2.07
C ASN A 51 -7.21 -30.29 2.15
N GLY A 52 -8.26 -29.97 1.38
CA GLY A 52 -8.94 -28.67 1.44
C GLY A 52 -9.51 -28.38 2.82
N GLN A 53 -10.11 -29.37 3.49
CA GLN A 53 -10.62 -29.22 4.85
C GLN A 53 -9.52 -29.02 5.89
N ILE A 54 -8.38 -29.71 5.75
CA ILE A 54 -7.20 -29.45 6.60
C ILE A 54 -6.71 -28.02 6.41
N TYR A 55 -6.63 -27.55 5.16
CA TYR A 55 -6.22 -26.18 4.87
C TYR A 55 -7.21 -25.14 5.43
N ARG A 56 -8.52 -25.39 5.34
CA ARG A 56 -9.56 -24.56 5.96
C ARG A 56 -9.39 -24.48 7.48
N ALA A 57 -9.20 -25.60 8.15
CA ALA A 57 -8.97 -25.62 9.60
C ALA A 57 -7.70 -24.83 9.98
N ALA A 58 -6.64 -24.89 9.17
CA ALA A 58 -5.44 -24.08 9.39
C ALA A 58 -5.69 -22.58 9.18
N LEU A 59 -6.51 -22.19 8.20
CA LEU A 59 -6.93 -20.81 8.01
C LEU A 59 -7.77 -20.29 9.19
N ASP A 60 -8.66 -21.11 9.73
CA ASP A 60 -9.49 -20.75 10.88
C ASP A 60 -8.63 -20.47 12.13
N LEU A 61 -7.65 -21.35 12.41
CA LEU A 61 -6.68 -21.15 13.49
C LEU A 61 -5.84 -19.89 13.27
N PHE A 62 -5.37 -19.66 12.04
CA PHE A 62 -4.61 -18.46 11.69
C PHE A 62 -5.44 -17.18 11.92
N ALA A 63 -6.71 -17.18 11.52
CA ALA A 63 -7.62 -16.05 11.71
C ALA A 63 -7.94 -15.79 13.19
N ALA A 64 -8.01 -16.83 14.01
CA ALA A 64 -8.19 -16.74 15.45
C ALA A 64 -6.90 -16.29 16.20
N GLY A 65 -5.76 -16.21 15.50
CA GLY A 65 -4.46 -15.94 16.13
C GLY A 65 -3.94 -17.11 16.98
N GLU A 66 -4.46 -18.32 16.76
CA GLU A 66 -4.04 -19.52 17.47
C GLU A 66 -2.81 -20.15 16.78
N PRO A 67 -1.89 -20.75 17.55
CA PRO A 67 -0.75 -21.46 16.97
C PRO A 67 -1.22 -22.64 16.13
N ILE A 68 -0.56 -22.86 14.98
CA ILE A 68 -0.87 -23.98 14.08
C ILE A 68 0.22 -25.05 14.25
N ASP A 69 -0.14 -26.18 14.83
CA ASP A 69 0.70 -27.36 14.98
C ASP A 69 -0.15 -28.64 14.90
N ASN A 70 0.46 -29.83 14.97
CA ASN A 70 -0.29 -31.08 14.88
C ASN A 70 -1.36 -31.25 15.98
N VAL A 71 -1.17 -30.64 17.15
CA VAL A 71 -2.07 -30.79 18.29
C VAL A 71 -3.29 -29.91 18.11
N THR A 72 -3.06 -28.62 17.85
CA THR A 72 -4.08 -27.59 17.62
C THR A 72 -4.87 -27.86 16.35
N LEU A 73 -4.21 -28.20 15.24
CA LEU A 73 -4.89 -28.54 13.98
C LEU A 73 -5.73 -29.81 14.12
N ALA A 74 -5.24 -30.83 14.82
CA ALA A 74 -6.03 -32.03 15.10
C ALA A 74 -7.22 -31.73 16.02
N ALA A 75 -7.06 -30.86 17.02
CA ALA A 75 -8.17 -30.44 17.88
C ALA A 75 -9.24 -29.67 17.09
N GLN A 76 -8.84 -28.76 16.21
CA GLN A 76 -9.74 -28.03 15.32
C GLN A 76 -10.51 -28.99 14.40
N LEU A 77 -9.80 -29.93 13.76
CA LEU A 77 -10.42 -30.96 12.92
C LEU A 77 -11.34 -31.90 13.71
N GLN A 78 -11.05 -32.18 14.98
CA GLN A 78 -11.91 -32.95 15.88
C GLN A 78 -13.21 -32.18 16.16
N GLN A 79 -13.11 -30.88 16.48
CA GLN A 79 -14.28 -30.02 16.73
C GLN A 79 -15.18 -29.90 15.49
N MET A 80 -14.58 -29.88 14.29
CA MET A 80 -15.31 -29.89 13.02
C MET A 80 -15.91 -31.27 12.68
N GLY A 81 -15.60 -32.33 13.45
CA GLY A 81 -16.03 -33.70 13.16
C GLY A 81 -15.37 -34.32 11.92
N LEU A 82 -14.19 -33.83 11.54
CA LEU A 82 -13.48 -34.19 10.31
C LEU A 82 -12.21 -35.01 10.54
N LEU A 83 -11.66 -35.05 11.76
CA LEU A 83 -10.36 -35.66 12.04
C LEU A 83 -10.24 -37.11 11.53
N ASP A 84 -11.26 -37.94 11.77
CA ASP A 84 -11.25 -39.34 11.33
C ASP A 84 -11.31 -39.46 9.80
N ARG A 85 -12.07 -38.57 9.13
CA ARG A 85 -12.19 -38.58 7.66
C ARG A 85 -10.90 -38.20 6.95
N VAL A 86 -10.09 -37.32 7.56
CA VAL A 86 -8.83 -36.86 6.98
C VAL A 86 -7.64 -37.79 7.26
N GLY A 87 -7.86 -38.92 7.96
CA GLY A 87 -6.82 -39.91 8.27
C GLY A 87 -6.18 -39.75 9.65
N GLY A 88 -6.75 -38.89 10.50
CA GLY A 88 -6.31 -38.70 11.88
C GLY A 88 -4.96 -38.02 12.04
N ARG A 89 -4.46 -38.02 13.28
CA ARG A 89 -3.18 -37.39 13.65
C ARG A 89 -1.97 -37.96 12.91
N ALA A 90 -2.00 -39.24 12.57
CA ALA A 90 -0.92 -39.90 11.85
C ALA A 90 -0.72 -39.30 10.43
N GLN A 91 -1.82 -38.91 9.78
CA GLN A 91 -1.76 -38.29 8.45
C GLN A 91 -1.13 -36.89 8.50
N LEU A 92 -1.45 -36.09 9.51
CA LEU A 92 -0.85 -34.76 9.68
C LEU A 92 0.67 -34.86 9.91
N ALA A 93 1.09 -35.80 10.77
CA ALA A 93 2.51 -36.06 11.01
C ALA A 93 3.25 -36.54 9.75
N SER A 94 2.61 -37.36 8.92
CA SER A 94 3.21 -37.83 7.66
C SER A 94 3.35 -36.70 6.63
N MET A 95 2.35 -35.82 6.53
CA MET A 95 2.41 -34.62 5.67
C MET A 95 3.53 -33.67 6.12
N GLN A 96 3.70 -33.44 7.41
CA GLN A 96 4.79 -32.61 7.94
C GLN A 96 6.16 -33.22 7.63
N SER A 97 6.30 -34.55 7.75
CA SER A 97 7.56 -35.26 7.51
C SER A 97 7.95 -35.35 6.02
N ALA A 98 6.98 -35.23 5.12
CA ALA A 98 7.20 -35.28 3.67
C ALA A 98 7.88 -34.02 3.12
N VAL A 99 7.85 -32.91 3.87
CA VAL A 99 8.33 -31.60 3.40
C VAL A 99 9.69 -31.27 4.03
N PRO A 100 10.76 -31.13 3.24
CA PRO A 100 12.07 -30.78 3.76
C PRO A 100 12.19 -29.29 4.15
N THR A 101 11.39 -28.40 3.57
CA THR A 101 11.40 -26.97 3.87
C THR A 101 10.08 -26.29 3.54
N ALA A 102 9.64 -25.35 4.39
CA ALA A 102 8.48 -24.50 4.16
C ALA A 102 8.75 -23.33 3.19
N ALA A 103 10.01 -23.11 2.80
CA ALA A 103 10.40 -22.00 1.94
C ALA A 103 9.71 -22.02 0.56
N ASN A 104 9.34 -23.20 0.08
CA ASN A 104 8.76 -23.40 -1.26
C ASN A 104 7.22 -23.43 -1.28
N ILE A 105 6.55 -23.07 -0.17
CA ILE A 105 5.08 -23.12 -0.09
C ILE A 105 4.39 -22.36 -1.23
N GLU A 106 4.91 -21.20 -1.64
CA GLU A 106 4.35 -20.42 -2.75
C GLU A 106 4.40 -21.17 -4.08
N TYR A 107 5.50 -21.90 -4.32
CA TYR A 107 5.66 -22.69 -5.53
C TYR A 107 4.64 -23.84 -5.57
N TYR A 108 4.48 -24.58 -4.47
CA TYR A 108 3.47 -25.63 -4.36
C TYR A 108 2.05 -25.08 -4.46
N GLY A 109 1.78 -23.95 -3.82
CA GLY A 109 0.51 -23.23 -3.92
C GLY A 109 0.16 -22.87 -5.36
N ARG A 110 1.14 -22.37 -6.14
CA ARG A 110 0.93 -22.06 -7.57
C ARG A 110 0.64 -23.31 -8.40
N ILE A 111 1.29 -24.44 -8.13
CA ILE A 111 0.98 -25.71 -8.79
C ILE A 111 -0.47 -26.10 -8.53
N VAL A 112 -0.89 -26.14 -7.26
CA VAL A 112 -2.27 -26.50 -6.89
C VAL A 112 -3.28 -25.56 -7.54
N LYS A 113 -3.00 -24.24 -7.53
CA LYS A 113 -3.85 -23.24 -8.17
C LYS A 113 -3.97 -23.42 -9.68
N GLU A 114 -2.86 -23.70 -10.37
CA GLU A 114 -2.88 -23.98 -11.81
C GLU A 114 -3.72 -25.22 -12.13
N ARG A 115 -3.58 -26.28 -11.33
CA ARG A 115 -4.41 -27.50 -11.48
C ARG A 115 -5.89 -27.20 -11.22
N ALA A 116 -6.20 -26.40 -10.20
CA ALA A 116 -7.57 -25.96 -9.90
C ALA A 116 -8.20 -25.19 -11.07
N TYR A 117 -7.48 -24.25 -11.69
CA TYR A 117 -7.96 -23.55 -12.88
C TYR A 117 -8.27 -24.50 -14.03
N LYS A 118 -7.39 -25.47 -14.31
CA LYS A 118 -7.63 -26.46 -15.37
C LYS A 118 -8.85 -27.34 -15.04
N ARG A 119 -9.08 -27.71 -13.77
CA ARG A 119 -10.28 -28.43 -13.35
C ARG A 119 -11.55 -27.59 -13.56
N ARG A 120 -11.54 -26.31 -13.14
CA ARG A 120 -12.68 -25.40 -13.36
C ARG A 120 -12.99 -25.20 -14.83
N LEU A 121 -11.97 -25.07 -15.67
CA LEU A 121 -12.13 -24.97 -17.13
C LEU A 121 -12.78 -26.24 -17.72
N ILE A 122 -12.37 -27.42 -17.25
CA ILE A 122 -12.97 -28.69 -17.68
C ILE A 122 -14.45 -28.75 -17.26
N SER A 123 -14.76 -28.40 -16.01
CA SER A 123 -16.14 -28.36 -15.52
C SER A 123 -17.00 -27.37 -16.30
N ALA A 124 -16.49 -26.17 -16.58
CA ALA A 124 -17.17 -25.18 -17.40
C ALA A 124 -17.43 -25.71 -18.81
N GLY A 125 -16.43 -26.35 -19.45
CA GLY A 125 -16.61 -26.98 -20.76
C GLY A 125 -17.70 -28.05 -20.77
N GLY A 126 -17.79 -28.87 -19.71
CA GLY A 126 -18.85 -29.87 -19.54
C GLY A 126 -20.24 -29.24 -19.41
N ASN A 127 -20.36 -28.16 -18.63
CA ASN A 127 -21.63 -27.44 -18.47
C ASN A 127 -22.06 -26.74 -19.78
N ILE A 128 -21.13 -26.09 -20.48
CA ILE A 128 -21.39 -25.43 -21.76
C ILE A 128 -21.85 -26.46 -22.80
N ALA A 129 -21.19 -27.62 -22.87
CA ALA A 129 -21.64 -28.70 -23.72
C ALA A 129 -23.06 -29.18 -23.32
N GLY A 130 -23.36 -29.21 -22.02
CA GLY A 130 -24.68 -29.57 -21.49
C GLY A 130 -25.78 -28.63 -21.98
N TYR A 131 -25.54 -27.31 -21.96
CA TYR A 131 -26.49 -26.33 -22.48
C TYR A 131 -26.83 -26.54 -23.96
N GLY A 132 -25.87 -27.03 -24.76
CA GLY A 132 -26.09 -27.33 -26.17
C GLY A 132 -27.01 -28.54 -26.43
N TYR A 133 -27.23 -29.40 -25.45
CA TYR A 133 -28.15 -30.54 -25.53
C TYR A 133 -29.47 -30.31 -24.76
N ASP A 134 -29.60 -29.20 -24.03
CA ASP A 134 -30.78 -28.92 -23.22
C ASP A 134 -31.82 -28.14 -24.03
N ASP A 135 -32.76 -28.86 -24.62
CA ASP A 135 -33.85 -28.29 -25.42
C ASP A 135 -34.81 -27.39 -24.58
N SER A 136 -34.67 -27.36 -23.25
CA SER A 136 -35.49 -26.51 -22.38
C SER A 136 -34.98 -25.08 -22.21
N ILE A 137 -33.75 -24.79 -22.67
CA ILE A 137 -33.11 -23.48 -22.56
C ILE A 137 -33.10 -22.81 -23.93
N GLU A 138 -33.51 -21.54 -24.01
CA GLU A 138 -33.41 -20.78 -25.26
C GLU A 138 -31.93 -20.57 -25.64
N ALA A 139 -31.63 -20.58 -26.94
CA ALA A 139 -30.25 -20.52 -27.43
C ALA A 139 -29.49 -19.26 -26.96
N GLU A 140 -30.19 -18.13 -26.85
CA GLU A 140 -29.59 -16.86 -26.37
C GLU A 140 -29.22 -16.94 -24.88
N ASP A 141 -30.09 -17.53 -24.05
CA ASP A 141 -29.82 -17.77 -22.63
C ASP A 141 -28.67 -18.76 -22.44
N ALA A 142 -28.61 -19.82 -23.25
CA ALA A 142 -27.51 -20.79 -23.22
C ALA A 142 -26.16 -20.12 -23.54
N ILE A 143 -26.12 -19.19 -24.52
CA ILE A 143 -24.91 -18.41 -24.84
C ILE A 143 -24.53 -17.49 -23.67
N ASN A 144 -25.50 -16.77 -23.09
CA ASN A 144 -25.25 -15.87 -21.96
C ASN A 144 -24.73 -16.62 -20.72
N GLN A 145 -25.28 -17.80 -20.43
CA GLN A 145 -24.80 -18.67 -19.34
C GLN A 145 -23.40 -19.22 -19.63
N ALA A 146 -23.13 -19.63 -20.86
CA ALA A 146 -21.80 -20.08 -21.28
C ALA A 146 -20.75 -18.98 -21.13
N GLN A 147 -21.06 -17.75 -21.56
CA GLN A 147 -20.18 -16.60 -21.36
C GLN A 147 -19.89 -16.38 -19.87
N SER A 148 -20.93 -16.35 -19.03
CA SER A 148 -20.77 -16.17 -17.58
C SER A 148 -19.87 -17.25 -16.95
N LEU A 149 -20.01 -18.51 -17.36
CA LEU A 149 -19.15 -19.60 -16.88
C LEU A 149 -17.69 -19.43 -17.32
N VAL A 150 -17.43 -19.10 -18.59
CA VAL A 150 -16.06 -18.89 -19.10
C VAL A 150 -15.40 -17.72 -18.39
N PHE A 151 -16.13 -16.61 -18.21
CA PHE A 151 -15.66 -15.46 -17.45
C PHE A 151 -15.32 -15.87 -16.00
N GLY A 152 -16.21 -16.58 -15.30
CA GLY A 152 -15.98 -17.02 -13.92
C GLY A 152 -14.77 -17.95 -13.73
N VAL A 153 -14.33 -18.68 -14.75
CA VAL A 153 -13.08 -19.48 -14.70
C VAL A 153 -11.83 -18.58 -14.75
N ALA A 154 -11.90 -17.47 -15.46
CA ALA A 154 -10.82 -16.49 -15.56
C ALA A 154 -10.74 -15.58 -14.32
N ASP A 155 -11.86 -15.39 -13.61
CA ASP A 155 -12.09 -14.27 -12.69
C ASP A 155 -11.64 -14.45 -11.24
N ASP A 156 -10.96 -15.55 -10.87
CA ASP A 156 -10.48 -15.75 -9.49
C ASP A 156 -9.31 -14.80 -9.13
N ARG A 157 -8.83 -14.01 -10.09
CA ARG A 157 -7.94 -12.84 -9.87
C ARG A 157 -8.70 -11.53 -9.68
N ASP A 158 -9.89 -11.37 -10.28
CA ASP A 158 -10.59 -10.08 -10.44
C ASP A 158 -11.84 -9.95 -9.54
N GLN A 159 -12.42 -11.06 -9.07
CA GLN A 159 -13.56 -11.04 -8.14
C GLN A 159 -13.23 -10.37 -6.80
N ARG A 160 -11.97 -10.40 -6.35
CA ARG A 160 -11.57 -9.64 -5.14
C ARG A 160 -11.52 -8.15 -5.39
N ASP A 161 -11.14 -7.70 -6.59
CA ASP A 161 -11.10 -6.26 -6.90
C ASP A 161 -12.51 -5.70 -7.09
N LEU A 162 -13.44 -6.48 -7.66
CA LEU A 162 -14.86 -6.11 -7.76
C LEU A 162 -15.62 -6.19 -6.43
N ALA A 163 -15.45 -7.27 -5.65
CA ALA A 163 -16.09 -7.40 -4.33
C ALA A 163 -15.62 -6.30 -3.37
N ARG A 164 -14.32 -5.98 -3.37
CA ARG A 164 -13.78 -4.83 -2.61
C ARG A 164 -14.39 -3.50 -3.08
N LEU A 165 -14.68 -3.34 -4.36
CA LEU A 165 -15.30 -2.11 -4.85
C LEU A 165 -16.73 -1.94 -4.33
N TYR A 166 -17.54 -3.00 -4.32
CA TYR A 166 -18.91 -2.99 -3.78
C TYR A 166 -18.93 -2.80 -2.26
N ASP A 167 -18.03 -3.48 -1.54
CA ASP A 167 -17.86 -3.33 -0.09
C ASP A 167 -17.36 -1.94 0.30
N LEU A 168 -16.59 -1.27 -0.57
CA LEU A 168 -16.17 0.13 -0.38
C LEU A 168 -17.25 1.13 -0.78
N LEU A 169 -18.19 0.74 -1.65
CA LEU A 169 -19.27 1.62 -2.13
C LEU A 169 -20.21 2.01 -0.99
N GLY A 170 -20.55 1.07 -0.09
CA GLY A 170 -21.41 1.32 1.07
C GLY A 170 -20.84 2.41 2.00
N PRO A 171 -19.63 2.21 2.58
CA PRO A 171 -18.95 3.20 3.40
C PRO A 171 -18.66 4.52 2.67
N ALA A 172 -18.40 4.48 1.36
CA ALA A 172 -18.21 5.68 0.55
C ALA A 172 -19.51 6.48 0.39
N MET A 173 -20.63 5.81 0.09
CA MET A 173 -21.96 6.42 -0.04
C MET A 173 -22.48 6.93 1.31
N GLU A 174 -22.18 6.23 2.41
CA GLU A 174 -22.49 6.68 3.77
C GLU A 174 -21.66 7.92 4.13
N ARG A 175 -20.35 7.95 3.80
CA ARG A 175 -19.53 9.18 3.91
C ARG A 175 -20.11 10.33 3.10
N ILE A 176 -20.54 10.10 1.86
CA ILE A 176 -21.15 11.14 1.01
C ILE A 176 -22.48 11.63 1.60
N SER A 177 -23.30 10.73 2.14
CA SER A 177 -24.58 11.09 2.74
C SER A 177 -24.41 11.93 4.02
N LEU A 178 -23.48 11.53 4.89
CA LEU A 178 -23.09 12.30 6.08
C LEU A 178 -22.53 13.70 5.72
N GLN A 179 -21.86 13.82 4.57
CA GLN A 179 -21.37 15.11 4.04
C GLN A 179 -22.50 16.02 3.54
N MET A 180 -23.58 15.45 3.02
CA MET A 180 -24.73 16.21 2.53
C MET A 180 -25.64 16.68 3.69
N GLU A 181 -25.78 15.88 4.74
CA GLU A 181 -26.63 16.19 5.91
C GLU A 181 -26.01 17.21 6.88
N SER A 182 -24.69 17.25 7.01
CA SER A 182 -24.01 18.09 8.01
C SER A 182 -23.96 19.59 7.67
N GLY A 183 -24.33 19.99 6.44
CA GLY A 183 -24.51 21.40 6.04
C GLY A 183 -23.26 22.29 6.13
N GLN A 184 -22.13 21.77 6.61
CA GLN A 184 -20.84 22.45 6.74
C GLN A 184 -19.84 21.71 5.86
N GLY A 185 -19.51 22.30 4.71
CA GLY A 185 -18.75 21.69 3.60
C GLY A 185 -17.27 21.41 3.85
N ILE A 186 -16.88 20.97 5.05
CA ILE A 186 -15.50 20.55 5.37
C ILE A 186 -15.54 19.09 5.83
N VAL A 187 -14.95 18.22 5.01
CA VAL A 187 -14.96 16.75 5.14
C VAL A 187 -13.70 16.24 5.87
N GLY A 188 -12.61 17.01 5.81
CA GLY A 188 -11.33 16.70 6.46
C GLY A 188 -11.09 17.52 7.73
N ILE A 189 -9.94 17.31 8.36
CA ILE A 189 -9.41 18.11 9.48
C ILE A 189 -9.18 19.54 8.96
N PRO A 190 -9.93 20.56 9.41
CA PRO A 190 -9.73 21.91 8.94
C PRO A 190 -8.37 22.45 9.39
N SER A 191 -7.74 23.19 8.50
CA SER A 191 -6.47 23.87 8.70
C SER A 191 -6.59 25.09 9.62
N GLY A 192 -7.82 25.59 9.84
CA GLY A 192 -8.08 26.82 10.58
C GLY A 192 -8.03 28.08 9.70
N PHE A 193 -7.67 27.95 8.43
CA PHE A 193 -7.76 29.02 7.43
C PHE A 193 -9.02 28.83 6.58
N HIS A 194 -10.05 29.66 6.83
CA HIS A 194 -11.37 29.53 6.20
C HIS A 194 -11.32 29.41 4.66
N ASP A 195 -10.50 30.23 4.00
CA ASP A 195 -10.40 30.18 2.53
C ASP A 195 -9.72 28.91 2.02
N LEU A 196 -8.71 28.41 2.75
CA LEU A 196 -8.03 27.16 2.41
C LEU A 196 -8.97 25.98 2.63
N ASP A 197 -9.69 25.95 3.75
CA ASP A 197 -10.62 24.87 4.09
C ASP A 197 -11.81 24.81 3.14
N ARG A 198 -12.28 25.96 2.65
CA ARG A 198 -13.30 26.00 1.58
C ARG A 198 -12.79 25.43 0.26
N MET A 199 -11.50 25.62 -0.05
CA MET A 199 -10.90 25.11 -1.29
C MET A 199 -10.56 23.62 -1.22
N THR A 200 -10.13 23.14 -0.06
CA THR A 200 -9.67 21.74 0.12
C THR A 200 -10.75 20.83 0.69
N GLY A 201 -11.78 21.40 1.33
CA GLY A 201 -12.71 20.68 2.18
C GLY A 201 -12.05 20.16 3.46
N GLY A 202 -10.94 20.78 3.90
CA GLY A 202 -10.10 20.31 5.00
C GLY A 202 -9.09 19.24 4.59
N PHE A 203 -8.15 18.92 5.48
CA PHE A 203 -7.12 17.90 5.29
C PHE A 203 -7.66 16.50 5.56
N LYS A 204 -7.61 15.59 4.59
CA LYS A 204 -8.23 14.26 4.71
C LYS A 204 -7.20 13.23 5.17
N ASP A 205 -7.68 12.23 5.91
CA ASP A 205 -6.85 11.08 6.29
C ASP A 205 -6.35 10.35 5.04
N SER A 206 -5.07 9.96 5.04
CA SER A 206 -4.33 9.35 3.92
C SER A 206 -3.81 10.31 2.83
N ASP A 207 -4.08 11.62 2.92
CA ASP A 207 -3.48 12.60 2.01
C ASP A 207 -2.03 12.94 2.42
N LEU A 208 -1.10 12.89 1.47
CA LEU A 208 0.22 13.51 1.63
C LEU A 208 0.14 14.98 1.21
N ILE A 209 0.11 15.89 2.19
CA ILE A 209 0.01 17.33 1.94
C ILE A 209 1.42 17.94 1.87
N ILE A 210 1.82 18.38 0.68
CA ILE A 210 3.12 19.03 0.46
C ILE A 210 2.94 20.55 0.36
N VAL A 211 3.47 21.28 1.34
CA VAL A 211 3.53 22.75 1.29
C VAL A 211 4.84 23.18 0.62
N ALA A 212 4.76 23.45 -0.68
CA ALA A 212 5.88 23.91 -1.49
C ALA A 212 5.80 25.41 -1.77
N GLY A 213 6.96 26.02 -2.03
CA GLY A 213 7.08 27.47 -2.22
C GLY A 213 8.53 27.81 -2.50
N ARG A 214 8.78 28.96 -3.13
CA ARG A 214 10.16 29.40 -3.40
C ARG A 214 10.92 29.67 -2.09
N PRO A 215 12.27 29.66 -2.08
CA PRO A 215 13.05 30.17 -0.96
C PRO A 215 12.55 31.56 -0.52
N SER A 216 12.58 31.83 0.78
CA SER A 216 12.12 33.09 1.39
C SER A 216 10.62 33.43 1.28
N MET A 217 9.75 32.46 0.95
CA MET A 217 8.29 32.64 0.89
C MET A 217 7.54 32.15 2.15
N GLY A 218 8.21 32.07 3.30
CA GLY A 218 7.53 31.80 4.58
C GLY A 218 7.19 30.33 4.90
N LYS A 219 7.82 29.35 4.25
CA LYS A 219 7.64 27.92 4.58
C LYS A 219 8.26 27.51 5.94
N CYS A 220 9.28 28.23 6.38
CA CYS A 220 10.00 27.97 7.60
C CYS A 220 10.10 29.28 8.39
N LEU A 221 9.96 29.18 9.71
CA LEU A 221 10.18 30.28 10.63
C LEU A 221 11.65 30.30 11.07
N ALA A 222 12.18 31.49 11.33
CA ALA A 222 13.55 31.64 11.81
C ALA A 222 13.65 31.31 13.31
N HIS A 223 14.85 30.94 13.77
CA HIS A 223 15.09 30.53 15.17
C HIS A 223 14.70 31.60 16.21
N TYR A 224 14.76 32.88 15.84
CA TYR A 224 14.37 34.02 16.68
C TYR A 224 12.86 34.32 16.67
N SER A 225 12.05 33.55 15.94
CA SER A 225 10.60 33.74 15.93
C SER A 225 10.04 33.40 17.30
N LEU A 226 9.11 34.22 17.79
CA LEU A 226 8.53 34.07 19.11
C LEU A 226 7.35 33.10 19.09
N ILE A 227 7.27 32.24 20.10
CA ILE A 227 6.16 31.33 20.39
C ILE A 227 5.79 31.45 21.87
N ASP A 228 4.55 31.11 22.21
CA ASP A 228 4.08 31.10 23.60
C ASP A 228 4.08 29.66 24.13
N ASP A 229 4.67 29.43 25.30
CA ASP A 229 4.67 28.13 25.99
C ASP A 229 3.28 27.89 26.63
N PRO A 230 2.53 26.86 26.21
CA PRO A 230 1.19 26.59 26.74
C PRO A 230 1.14 26.28 28.23
N SER A 231 2.24 25.79 28.80
CA SER A 231 2.29 25.34 30.18
C SER A 231 2.57 26.48 31.16
N THR A 232 3.40 27.44 30.75
CA THR A 232 3.87 28.53 31.60
C THR A 232 3.31 29.90 31.19
N GLY A 233 2.86 30.04 29.94
CA GLY A 233 2.48 31.33 29.34
C GLY A 233 3.68 32.23 28.99
N GLU A 234 4.91 31.74 29.16
CA GLU A 234 6.13 32.48 28.81
C GLU A 234 6.27 32.59 27.29
N ARG A 235 6.69 33.75 26.79
CA ARG A 235 7.00 33.96 25.38
C ARG A 235 8.48 33.68 25.13
N LEU A 236 8.77 32.68 24.31
CA LEU A 236 10.10 32.15 24.03
C LEU A 236 10.42 32.33 22.55
N THR A 237 11.70 32.39 22.19
CA THR A 237 12.12 32.12 20.81
C THR A 237 12.01 30.62 20.49
N ILE A 238 11.82 30.25 19.22
CA ILE A 238 11.89 28.85 18.77
C ILE A 238 13.21 28.21 19.22
N GLU A 239 14.32 28.95 19.16
CA GLU A 239 15.63 28.47 19.63
C GLU A 239 15.61 28.08 21.11
N GLU A 240 15.03 28.92 21.97
CA GLU A 240 14.90 28.64 23.40
C GLU A 240 13.96 27.47 23.66
N ALA A 241 12.85 27.38 22.93
CA ALA A 241 11.91 26.27 23.02
C ALA A 241 12.57 24.93 22.65
N VAL A 242 13.38 24.90 21.59
CA VAL A 242 14.17 23.73 21.18
C VAL A 242 15.20 23.38 22.26
N LYS A 243 15.96 24.37 22.77
CA LYS A 243 16.99 24.13 23.81
C LYS A 243 16.38 23.61 25.12
N ARG A 244 15.21 24.13 25.50
CA ARG A 244 14.47 23.72 26.70
C ARG A 244 13.67 22.44 26.48
N GLN A 245 13.53 21.97 25.23
CA GLN A 245 12.73 20.81 24.86
C GLN A 245 11.32 20.88 25.47
N ILE A 246 10.64 22.02 25.31
CA ILE A 246 9.29 22.19 25.86
C ILE A 246 8.38 21.06 25.38
N SER A 247 7.58 20.51 26.29
CA SER A 247 6.78 19.30 26.03
C SER A 247 5.55 19.58 25.18
N GLN A 248 5.07 20.82 25.18
CA GLN A 248 3.84 21.22 24.50
C GLN A 248 4.02 22.52 23.72
N ILE A 249 3.28 22.63 22.62
CA ILE A 249 3.14 23.85 21.82
C ILE A 249 1.67 24.15 21.58
N HIS A 250 1.33 25.42 21.36
CA HIS A 250 -0.01 25.78 20.93
C HIS A 250 -0.24 25.31 19.48
N GLY A 251 -1.23 24.45 19.30
CA GLY A 251 -1.73 24.04 18.00
C GLY A 251 -3.19 24.43 17.83
N PHE A 252 -3.66 24.37 16.59
CA PHE A 252 -5.07 24.57 16.27
C PHE A 252 -5.78 23.22 16.19
N THR A 253 -6.92 23.12 16.86
CA THR A 253 -7.83 21.97 16.71
C THR A 253 -8.83 22.21 15.58
N SER A 254 -9.45 21.11 15.13
CA SER A 254 -10.43 21.10 14.04
C SER A 254 -11.67 21.98 14.29
N ASP A 255 -11.96 22.35 15.54
CA ASP A 255 -13.01 23.30 15.90
C ASP A 255 -12.53 24.77 15.93
N GLY A 256 -11.34 25.06 15.38
CA GLY A 256 -10.76 26.40 15.31
C GLY A 256 -10.26 26.94 16.65
N ARG A 257 -10.15 26.08 17.67
CA ARG A 257 -9.67 26.48 19.00
C ARG A 257 -8.16 26.26 19.11
N ILE A 258 -7.50 27.12 19.88
CA ILE A 258 -6.10 26.93 20.24
C ILE A 258 -6.05 25.98 21.44
N LYS A 259 -5.33 24.86 21.31
CA LYS A 259 -5.08 23.92 22.42
C LYS A 259 -3.59 23.57 22.53
N PRO A 260 -3.10 23.18 23.71
CA PRO A 260 -1.78 22.57 23.85
C PRO A 260 -1.72 21.23 23.12
N HIS A 261 -0.65 20.99 22.36
CA HIS A 261 -0.32 19.73 21.69
C HIS A 261 1.07 19.27 22.09
N GLU A 262 1.24 17.95 22.29
CA GLU A 262 2.54 17.38 22.63
C GLU A 262 3.51 17.40 21.46
N VAL A 263 4.76 17.77 21.75
CA VAL A 263 5.85 17.70 20.78
C VAL A 263 6.35 16.26 20.71
N ALA A 264 6.13 15.59 19.58
CA ALA A 264 6.50 14.19 19.40
C ALA A 264 8.02 13.96 19.32
N ALA A 265 8.77 14.88 18.68
CA ALA A 265 10.22 14.78 18.53
C ALA A 265 10.87 16.13 18.20
N TRP A 266 12.12 16.30 18.62
CA TRP A 266 13.01 17.38 18.19
C TRP A 266 14.14 16.78 17.36
N VAL A 267 14.08 16.96 16.05
CA VAL A 267 15.04 16.33 15.12
C VAL A 267 16.07 17.36 14.69
N ASP A 268 17.31 17.21 15.19
CA ASP A 268 18.44 17.99 14.71
C ASP A 268 18.90 17.47 13.33
N SER A 269 18.88 18.36 12.34
CA SER A 269 19.35 18.06 10.98
C SER A 269 20.83 18.36 10.77
N GLY A 270 21.56 18.65 11.85
CA GLY A 270 22.97 18.99 11.89
C GLY A 270 23.26 20.42 11.46
N ILE A 271 24.52 20.82 11.62
CA ILE A 271 25.01 22.11 11.14
C ILE A 271 25.17 22.02 9.62
N LYS A 272 24.35 22.76 8.88
CA LYS A 272 24.51 22.96 7.43
C LYS A 272 25.23 24.29 7.19
N PRO A 273 26.57 24.28 6.98
CA PRO A 273 27.32 25.51 6.81
C PRO A 273 26.82 26.28 5.58
N CYS A 274 26.45 27.54 5.81
CA CYS A 274 26.21 28.52 4.77
C CYS A 274 27.48 29.34 4.56
N PHE A 275 27.85 29.56 3.31
CA PHE A 275 29.02 30.26 2.87
C PHE A 275 28.60 31.55 2.17
N LYS A 276 29.25 32.65 2.53
CA LYS A 276 29.11 33.92 1.80
C LYS A 276 30.14 33.97 0.69
N VAL A 277 29.68 33.85 -0.55
CA VAL A 277 30.52 33.97 -1.75
C VAL A 277 30.54 35.43 -2.17
N SER A 278 31.72 36.04 -2.22
CA SER A 278 31.89 37.42 -2.68
C SER A 278 32.76 37.46 -3.93
N THR A 279 32.27 38.10 -4.98
CA THR A 279 33.00 38.26 -6.24
C THR A 279 33.81 39.56 -6.24
N ARG A 280 34.91 39.60 -7.00
CA ARG A 280 35.68 40.84 -7.25
C ARG A 280 34.82 41.96 -7.85
N SER A 281 33.70 41.61 -8.51
CA SER A 281 32.74 42.59 -9.05
C SER A 281 31.86 43.26 -7.99
N GLY A 282 31.99 42.91 -6.71
CA GLY A 282 31.20 43.45 -5.61
C GLY A 282 29.88 42.72 -5.34
N ARG A 283 29.53 41.71 -6.15
CA ARG A 283 28.35 40.86 -5.90
C ARG A 283 28.63 39.84 -4.81
N ALA A 284 27.64 39.58 -3.95
CA ALA A 284 27.72 38.56 -2.93
C ALA A 284 26.43 37.73 -2.84
N VAL A 285 26.56 36.45 -2.49
CA VAL A 285 25.44 35.54 -2.23
C VAL A 285 25.77 34.62 -1.06
N GLU A 286 24.78 34.30 -0.25
CA GLU A 286 24.89 33.31 0.84
C GLU A 286 24.22 32.01 0.42
N VAL A 287 24.99 30.92 0.40
CA VAL A 287 24.54 29.61 -0.12
C VAL A 287 25.15 28.45 0.67
N THR A 288 24.60 27.26 0.54
CA THR A 288 25.18 26.04 1.14
C THR A 288 26.35 25.51 0.30
N GLY A 289 27.20 24.67 0.89
CA GLY A 289 28.37 24.10 0.19
C GLY A 289 28.04 23.27 -1.05
N HIS A 290 26.85 22.69 -1.15
CA HIS A 290 26.42 21.91 -2.32
C HIS A 290 25.83 22.78 -3.45
N HIS A 291 25.71 24.09 -3.24
CA HIS A 291 25.13 24.97 -4.23
C HIS A 291 26.01 25.03 -5.50
N PRO A 292 25.47 24.75 -6.70
CA PRO A 292 26.27 24.69 -7.91
C PRO A 292 26.53 26.08 -8.51
N PHE A 293 27.78 26.35 -8.87
CA PHE A 293 28.18 27.51 -9.66
C PHE A 293 28.72 27.03 -11.03
N LEU A 294 28.46 27.80 -12.07
CA LEU A 294 29.06 27.54 -13.38
C LEU A 294 30.48 28.13 -13.39
N THR A 295 31.50 27.28 -13.51
CA THR A 295 32.91 27.67 -13.71
C THR A 295 33.29 27.51 -15.19
N VAL A 296 34.55 27.80 -15.53
CA VAL A 296 35.09 27.51 -16.87
C VAL A 296 35.15 26.00 -17.18
N ARG A 297 35.05 25.15 -16.16
CA ARG A 297 35.07 23.68 -16.28
C ARG A 297 33.67 23.06 -16.26
N GLY A 298 32.62 23.88 -16.19
CA GLY A 298 31.23 23.42 -16.09
C GLY A 298 30.64 23.68 -14.71
N TRP A 299 29.53 23.00 -14.40
CA TRP A 299 28.85 23.17 -13.12
C TRP A 299 29.58 22.43 -12.02
N GLN A 300 29.95 23.13 -10.96
CA GLN A 300 30.63 22.56 -9.79
C GLN A 300 29.97 23.06 -8.50
N PRO A 301 29.80 22.20 -7.48
CA PRO A 301 29.32 22.64 -6.17
C PRO A 301 30.35 23.56 -5.49
N LEU A 302 29.88 24.51 -4.67
CA LEU A 302 30.75 25.51 -4.04
C LEU A 302 31.95 24.92 -3.30
N HIS A 303 31.79 23.79 -2.61
CA HIS A 303 32.88 23.16 -1.85
C HIS A 303 34.02 22.62 -2.72
N GLU A 304 33.81 22.48 -4.04
CA GLU A 304 34.84 22.09 -5.01
C GLU A 304 35.52 23.31 -5.67
N ILE A 305 35.06 24.53 -5.39
CA ILE A 305 35.53 25.76 -6.06
C ILE A 305 36.52 26.50 -5.15
N PRO A 306 37.82 26.53 -5.48
CA PRO A 306 38.80 27.32 -4.74
C PRO A 306 38.56 28.84 -4.87
N VAL A 307 38.92 29.56 -3.81
CA VAL A 307 38.91 31.03 -3.80
C VAL A 307 39.80 31.56 -4.93
N GLY A 308 39.25 32.47 -5.73
CA GLY A 308 39.93 33.05 -6.89
C GLY A 308 39.54 32.42 -8.23
N GLU A 309 38.82 31.30 -8.23
CA GLU A 309 38.27 30.72 -9.45
C GLU A 309 37.19 31.62 -10.08
N LYS A 310 37.15 31.63 -11.41
CA LYS A 310 36.17 32.41 -12.17
C LYS A 310 34.86 31.65 -12.24
N ILE A 311 33.83 32.21 -11.60
CA ILE A 311 32.44 31.80 -11.79
C ILE A 311 31.78 32.66 -12.86
N ALA A 312 30.88 32.06 -13.63
CA ALA A 312 30.07 32.75 -14.61
C ALA A 312 29.02 33.60 -13.89
N VAL A 313 28.93 34.87 -14.29
CA VAL A 313 27.89 35.79 -13.83
C VAL A 313 27.21 36.33 -15.09
N PRO A 314 25.88 36.33 -15.16
CA PRO A 314 25.15 36.80 -16.33
C PRO A 314 25.41 38.29 -16.57
N ARG A 315 25.83 38.64 -17.80
CA ARG A 315 26.11 40.04 -18.19
C ARG A 315 24.83 40.86 -18.43
N ARG A 316 23.75 40.21 -18.88
CA ARG A 316 22.40 40.75 -19.08
C ARG A 316 21.37 39.64 -18.87
N VAL A 317 20.21 39.98 -18.33
CA VAL A 317 19.04 39.08 -18.19
C VAL A 317 17.97 39.62 -19.12
N ASN A 318 17.70 38.92 -20.23
CA ASN A 318 16.76 39.39 -21.27
C ASN A 318 15.35 38.78 -21.13
N CYS A 319 15.03 38.16 -19.99
CA CYS A 319 13.74 37.52 -19.73
C CYS A 319 13.20 37.93 -18.36
N PHE A 320 11.90 38.21 -18.27
CA PHE A 320 11.18 38.56 -17.04
C PHE A 320 9.75 38.02 -17.11
N GLY A 321 9.18 37.57 -15.98
CA GLY A 321 7.80 37.07 -15.93
C GLY A 321 7.65 35.60 -16.36
N ALA A 322 6.58 35.28 -17.10
CA ALA A 322 6.17 33.92 -17.45
C ALA A 322 6.79 33.38 -18.75
N ASP A 323 7.88 33.99 -19.23
CA ASP A 323 8.55 33.59 -20.47
C ASP A 323 9.28 32.25 -20.30
N ALA A 324 8.74 31.20 -20.94
CA ALA A 324 9.27 29.83 -20.93
C ALA A 324 10.18 29.51 -22.13
N SER A 325 10.52 30.50 -22.97
CA SER A 325 11.34 30.27 -24.18
C SER A 325 12.78 29.87 -23.89
N TRP A 326 13.23 30.03 -22.64
CA TRP A 326 14.58 29.67 -22.20
C TRP A 326 14.60 28.31 -21.51
N PRO A 327 15.50 27.38 -21.91
CA PRO A 327 15.71 26.13 -21.19
C PRO A 327 16.04 26.39 -19.71
N MET A 328 15.47 25.58 -18.82
CA MET A 328 15.56 25.75 -17.36
C MET A 328 17.01 25.84 -16.85
N GLY A 329 17.95 25.13 -17.51
CA GLY A 329 19.38 25.20 -17.23
C GLY A 329 20.02 26.57 -17.52
N LYS A 330 19.52 27.30 -18.54
CA LYS A 330 19.96 28.68 -18.83
C LYS A 330 19.28 29.72 -17.93
N VAL A 331 18.04 29.48 -17.50
CA VAL A 331 17.35 30.35 -16.54
C VAL A 331 18.02 30.31 -15.16
N ARG A 332 18.50 29.14 -14.74
CA ARG A 332 19.30 28.98 -13.51
C ARG A 332 20.60 29.80 -13.50
N LEU A 333 21.16 30.15 -14.67
CA LEU A 333 22.32 31.04 -14.77
C LEU A 333 21.99 32.51 -14.47
N LEU A 334 20.70 32.88 -14.47
CA LEU A 334 20.24 34.26 -14.34
C LEU A 334 19.77 34.60 -12.91
N GLY A 335 19.59 33.59 -12.06
CA GLY A 335 19.13 33.74 -10.67
C GLY A 335 20.19 34.17 -9.66
N TYR A 336 21.43 34.41 -10.10
CA TYR A 336 22.58 34.78 -9.27
C TYR A 336 23.49 35.80 -9.96
#